data_AF-A0A966U7C8-F1
#
_entry.id   AF-A0A966U7C8-F1
#
_cell.length_a   1.000
_cell.length_b   1.000
_cell.length_c   1.000
_cell.angle_alpha   90.00
_cell.angle_beta   90.00
_cell.angle_gamma   90.00
#
_symmetry.space_group_name_H-M   'P 1'
#
loop_
_entity.id
_entity.type
_entity.pdbx_description
1 polymer ?
#
loop_
_entity_poly.entity_id
_entity_poly.type
_entity_poly.pdbx_seq_one_letter_code
_entity_poly.pdbx_strand_id
1 'polypeptide(L)'
;TRRTGLVPAGTFTLMDWSQTRSTKAAPTFLYGMDFGDGTTMVEETSLVERSPRSARELRELLHARLGSDVSSDAIDYEDVHIEMGGAPPSPSTRVVGFGAAGGFIHPVTGYSVAASLRAAPRLAETIVTGISTGLSSDDLTSRAWSTVWSPALLRTRALHDYGLATLGRLGTKEIQVFFDAFFSLPEDDWSSYLRIDTPPMSIARTMTRLFLSLPRSLRLKVASTNPSALFRLR
;
A
#
# COMPACT_ATOMS: atom_id res chain seq x y z
N THR A 1 22.77 4.43 -3.19
CA THR A 1 24.13 4.71 -2.66
C THR A 1 25.14 3.77 -3.28
N ARG A 2 26.42 4.18 -3.43
CA ARG A 2 27.53 3.32 -3.89
C ARG A 2 28.08 2.41 -2.79
N ARG A 3 27.52 2.48 -1.59
CA ARG A 3 27.94 1.67 -0.46
C ARG A 3 27.29 0.30 -0.51
N THR A 4 28.12 -0.73 -0.68
CA THR A 4 27.73 -2.14 -0.62
C THR A 4 27.65 -2.63 0.83
N GLY A 5 26.89 -3.71 1.06
CA GLY A 5 26.82 -4.37 2.37
C GLY A 5 25.93 -3.67 3.40
N LEU A 6 25.15 -2.67 2.98
CA LEU A 6 24.07 -2.09 3.81
C LEU A 6 22.87 -3.03 3.95
N VAL A 7 22.70 -3.93 2.98
CA VAL A 7 21.70 -5.00 2.96
C VAL A 7 22.38 -6.30 2.49
N PRO A 8 21.81 -7.50 2.76
CA PRO A 8 22.38 -8.75 2.27
C PRO A 8 22.46 -8.78 0.73
N ALA A 9 23.55 -9.34 0.20
CA ALA A 9 23.79 -9.34 -1.24
C ALA A 9 22.70 -10.10 -2.02
N GLY A 10 22.28 -9.54 -3.16
CA GLY A 10 21.24 -10.11 -4.01
C GLY A 10 19.85 -10.18 -3.37
N THR A 11 19.59 -9.39 -2.32
CA THR A 11 18.29 -9.39 -1.62
C THR A 11 17.51 -8.10 -1.81
N PHE A 12 16.19 -8.27 -1.82
CA PHE A 12 15.24 -7.19 -1.65
C PHE A 12 14.46 -7.43 -0.35
N THR A 13 14.64 -6.53 0.60
CA THR A 13 13.97 -6.51 1.89
C THR A 13 12.80 -5.55 1.82
N LEU A 14 11.59 -6.09 1.86
CA LEU A 14 10.36 -5.31 1.78
C LEU A 14 10.04 -4.57 3.09
N MET A 15 10.09 -5.22 4.24
CA MET A 15 9.73 -4.54 5.50
C MET A 15 10.60 -5.06 6.64
N ASP A 16 11.78 -4.47 6.82
CA ASP A 16 12.60 -4.76 7.98
C ASP A 16 12.14 -3.95 9.19
N TRP A 17 11.39 -4.64 10.06
CA TRP A 17 10.89 -4.13 11.34
C TRP A 17 11.85 -4.32 12.51
N SER A 18 13.06 -4.87 12.29
CA SER A 18 14.06 -5.02 13.34
C SER A 18 14.38 -3.63 13.92
N GLN A 19 14.52 -3.51 15.24
CA GLN A 19 14.80 -2.20 15.85
C GLN A 19 16.29 -2.00 16.02
N THR A 20 16.75 -0.75 15.88
CA THR A 20 18.00 -0.35 16.53
C THR A 20 17.80 -0.23 18.02
N ARG A 21 18.86 -0.50 18.78
CA ARG A 21 18.84 -0.62 20.25
C ARG A 21 18.39 0.64 21.01
N SER A 22 18.07 1.77 20.35
CA SER A 22 18.00 3.08 21.02
C SER A 22 16.79 3.99 20.77
N THR A 23 15.74 3.62 20.04
CA THR A 23 14.62 4.57 19.81
C THR A 23 13.27 4.05 20.28
N LYS A 24 12.67 4.75 21.26
CA LYS A 24 11.25 4.66 21.66
C LYS A 24 10.27 5.19 20.59
N ALA A 25 10.74 5.44 19.37
CA ALA A 25 9.97 6.08 18.31
C ALA A 25 8.98 5.12 17.64
N ALA A 26 7.97 5.69 16.99
CA ALA A 26 6.82 4.99 16.42
C ALA A 26 7.22 4.06 15.23
N PRO A 27 6.30 3.23 14.70
CA PRO A 27 6.62 2.12 13.82
C PRO A 27 7.12 2.60 12.45
N THR A 28 8.44 2.65 12.31
CA THR A 28 9.15 2.79 11.04
C THR A 28 9.87 1.49 10.70
N PHE A 29 10.11 1.26 9.43
CA PHE A 29 10.77 0.08 8.91
C PHE A 29 11.66 0.46 7.72
N LEU A 30 12.59 -0.42 7.36
CA LEU A 30 13.51 -0.23 6.24
C LEU A 30 13.05 -1.00 5.00
N TYR A 31 12.97 -0.31 3.86
CA TYR A 31 13.13 -0.94 2.54
C TYR A 31 14.62 -1.00 2.19
N GLY A 32 15.06 -2.13 1.67
CA GLY A 32 16.45 -2.35 1.30
C GLY A 32 16.56 -3.16 0.02
N MET A 33 17.37 -2.71 -0.94
CA MET A 33 17.59 -3.44 -2.19
C MET A 33 19.05 -3.39 -2.60
N ASP A 34 19.68 -4.55 -2.78
CA ASP A 34 20.91 -4.65 -3.54
C ASP A 34 20.59 -4.79 -5.03
N PHE A 35 21.07 -3.85 -5.85
CA PHE A 35 20.87 -3.88 -7.30
C PHE A 35 21.83 -4.85 -8.00
N GLY A 36 22.86 -5.35 -7.30
CA GLY A 36 23.82 -6.30 -7.86
C GLY A 36 24.89 -5.69 -8.78
N ASP A 37 24.86 -4.37 -8.96
CA ASP A 37 25.85 -3.60 -9.74
C ASP A 37 26.80 -2.77 -8.86
N GLY A 38 26.83 -3.08 -7.55
CA GLY A 38 27.57 -2.33 -6.55
C GLY A 38 26.80 -1.12 -5.99
N THR A 39 25.54 -0.93 -6.39
CA THR A 39 24.65 0.07 -5.78
C THR A 39 23.58 -0.56 -4.90
N THR A 40 23.15 0.18 -3.89
CA THR A 40 22.13 -0.25 -2.93
C THR A 40 21.11 0.87 -2.71
N MET A 41 19.83 0.51 -2.61
CA MET A 41 18.74 1.37 -2.14
C MET A 41 18.45 1.07 -0.68
N VAL A 42 18.29 2.11 0.12
CA VAL A 42 17.86 2.03 1.52
C VAL A 42 16.90 3.19 1.78
N GLU A 43 15.76 2.89 2.39
CA GLU A 43 14.73 3.89 2.68
C GLU A 43 14.11 3.57 4.03
N GLU A 44 14.09 4.55 4.94
CA GLU A 44 13.30 4.46 6.17
C GLU A 44 11.90 4.96 5.91
N THR A 45 10.90 4.12 6.16
CA THR A 45 9.50 4.39 5.83
C THR A 45 8.63 4.36 7.07
N SER A 46 7.74 5.34 7.19
CA SER A 46 6.61 5.29 8.14
C SER A 46 5.38 4.71 7.45
N LEU A 47 4.83 3.61 7.98
CA LEU A 47 3.73 2.87 7.32
C LEU A 47 2.45 3.70 7.19
N VAL A 48 1.83 4.02 8.32
CA VAL A 48 0.56 4.78 8.41
C VAL A 48 0.61 5.59 9.68
N GLU A 49 0.79 6.90 9.56
CA GLU A 49 0.68 7.84 10.67
C GLU A 49 -0.35 8.92 10.32
N ARG A 50 -1.06 9.42 11.35
CA ARG A 50 -2.04 10.52 11.16
C ARG A 50 -1.38 11.82 10.74
N SER A 51 -0.14 12.02 11.18
CA SER A 51 0.72 13.12 10.77
C SER A 51 1.94 12.50 10.10
N PRO A 52 2.27 12.89 8.86
CA PRO A 52 3.47 12.38 8.20
C PRO A 52 4.71 12.81 8.98
N ARG A 53 5.67 11.90 9.11
CA ARG A 53 7.00 12.23 9.63
C ARG A 53 7.73 13.12 8.64
N SER A 54 8.60 13.99 9.15
CA SER A 54 9.46 14.78 8.27
C SER A 54 10.53 13.89 7.64
N ALA A 55 10.90 14.19 6.39
CA ALA A 55 12.01 13.51 5.71
C ALA A 55 13.32 13.58 6.52
N ARG A 56 13.54 14.68 7.25
CA ARG A 56 14.68 14.82 8.16
C ARG A 56 14.67 13.77 9.27
N GLU A 57 13.55 13.55 9.93
CA GLU A 57 13.43 12.54 10.99
C GLU A 57 13.62 11.12 10.45
N LEU A 58 13.07 10.81 9.27
CA LEU A 58 13.26 9.49 8.63
C LEU A 58 14.72 9.24 8.26
N ARG A 59 15.42 10.26 7.76
CA ARG A 59 16.85 10.17 7.47
C ARG A 59 17.71 10.00 8.72
N GLU A 60 17.38 10.69 9.82
CA GLU A 60 18.06 10.50 11.11
C GLU A 60 17.87 9.05 11.63
N LEU A 61 16.66 8.51 11.51
CA LEU A 61 16.36 7.11 11.85
C LEU A 61 17.11 6.12 10.94
N LEU A 62 17.18 6.40 9.64
CA LEU A 62 17.92 5.60 8.67
C LEU A 62 19.41 5.52 9.04
N HIS A 63 20.06 6.64 9.35
CA HIS A 63 21.47 6.67 9.75
C HIS A 63 21.70 5.91 11.04
N ALA A 64 20.80 6.08 12.02
CA ALA A 64 20.84 5.31 13.26
C ALA A 64 20.73 3.81 12.97
N ARG A 65 19.85 3.41 12.04
CA ARG A 65 19.66 2.03 11.57
C ARG A 65 20.90 1.43 10.94
N LEU A 66 21.52 2.16 10.04
CA LEU A 66 22.71 1.70 9.34
C LEU A 66 24.00 1.83 10.19
N GLY A 67 23.89 2.39 11.40
CA GLY A 67 25.01 2.64 12.30
C GLY A 67 26.04 3.63 11.74
N SER A 68 25.69 4.38 10.70
CA SER A 68 26.57 5.32 10.02
C SER A 68 25.77 6.32 9.18
N ASP A 69 26.33 7.51 8.99
CA ASP A 69 25.83 8.46 8.00
C ASP A 69 26.21 7.96 6.61
N VAL A 70 25.22 7.77 5.74
CA VAL A 70 25.40 7.28 4.36
C VAL A 70 25.21 8.39 3.33
N SER A 71 25.08 9.64 3.77
CA SER A 71 24.79 10.78 2.89
C SER A 71 25.91 11.04 1.89
N SER A 72 27.18 10.88 2.30
CA SER A 72 28.32 11.07 1.38
C SER A 72 28.38 10.03 0.27
N ASP A 73 27.76 8.86 0.47
CA ASP A 73 27.77 7.74 -0.48
C ASP A 73 26.54 7.74 -1.40
N ALA A 74 25.57 8.63 -1.13
CA ALA A 74 24.35 8.73 -1.89
C ALA A 74 24.64 9.19 -3.34
N ILE A 75 24.06 8.47 -4.29
CA ILE A 75 24.06 8.86 -5.70
C ILE A 75 22.89 9.83 -5.94
N ASP A 76 21.76 9.56 -5.28
CA ASP A 76 20.52 10.31 -5.38
C ASP A 76 19.72 10.20 -4.07
N TYR A 77 18.74 11.08 -3.91
CA TYR A 77 17.82 11.16 -2.78
C TYR A 77 16.39 11.37 -3.25
N GLU A 78 15.47 10.61 -2.66
CA GLU A 78 14.04 10.77 -2.92
C GLU A 78 13.29 10.95 -1.61
N ASP A 79 12.45 11.98 -1.55
CA ASP A 79 11.47 12.18 -0.50
C ASP A 79 10.11 11.70 -1.01
N VAL A 80 9.65 10.55 -0.51
CA VAL A 80 8.42 9.91 -0.99
C VAL A 80 7.26 10.17 -0.03
N HIS A 81 6.18 10.73 -0.55
CA HIS A 81 4.92 10.87 0.17
C HIS A 81 3.79 10.18 -0.61
N ILE A 82 3.14 9.21 0.02
CA ILE A 82 2.01 8.48 -0.56
C ILE A 82 0.77 8.76 0.27
N GLU A 83 -0.27 9.29 -0.37
CA GLU A 83 -1.56 9.51 0.28
C GLU A 83 -2.30 8.18 0.47
N MET A 84 -2.12 7.58 1.65
CA MET A 84 -2.74 6.31 2.01
C MET A 84 -4.23 6.49 2.28
N GLY A 85 -5.07 5.76 1.55
CA GLY A 85 -6.52 5.79 1.76
C GLY A 85 -7.22 7.02 1.21
N GLY A 86 -6.58 7.79 0.32
CA GLY A 86 -7.22 8.91 -0.40
C GLY A 86 -8.50 8.47 -1.10
N ALA A 87 -9.54 9.30 -1.08
CA ALA A 87 -10.87 8.91 -1.58
C ALA A 87 -10.79 8.52 -3.07
N PRO A 88 -11.47 7.44 -3.51
CA PRO A 88 -11.59 7.18 -4.93
C PRO A 88 -12.28 8.38 -5.60
N PRO A 89 -11.84 8.78 -6.80
CA PRO A 89 -12.36 9.97 -7.46
C PRO A 89 -13.86 9.84 -7.76
N SER A 90 -14.58 10.97 -7.64
CA SER A 90 -16.00 11.03 -7.99
C SER A 90 -16.20 10.78 -9.49
N PRO A 91 -17.09 9.86 -9.88
CA PRO A 91 -17.37 9.57 -11.30
C PRO A 91 -18.22 10.66 -11.99
N SER A 92 -18.42 11.81 -11.34
CA SER A 92 -19.22 12.92 -11.85
C SER A 92 -18.53 13.78 -12.90
N THR A 93 -17.23 13.56 -13.14
CA THR A 93 -16.41 14.38 -14.04
C THR A 93 -16.27 13.74 -15.42
N ARG A 94 -16.18 14.57 -16.47
CA ARG A 94 -15.90 14.14 -17.85
C ARG A 94 -14.47 13.63 -18.05
N VAL A 95 -13.56 13.96 -17.14
CA VAL A 95 -12.16 13.53 -17.19
C VAL A 95 -12.00 12.28 -16.33
N VAL A 96 -11.76 11.13 -16.97
CA VAL A 96 -11.61 9.86 -16.26
C VAL A 96 -10.20 9.76 -15.68
N GLY A 97 -10.10 9.81 -14.36
CA GLY A 97 -8.86 9.56 -13.64
C GLY A 97 -8.42 8.10 -13.79
N PHE A 98 -7.11 7.86 -13.96
CA PHE A 98 -6.55 6.53 -14.10
C PHE A 98 -5.26 6.37 -13.30
N GLY A 99 -4.94 5.13 -12.92
CA GLY A 99 -3.76 4.83 -12.11
C GLY A 99 -3.83 5.48 -10.73
N ALA A 100 -2.71 6.05 -10.25
CA ALA A 100 -2.69 6.77 -8.98
C ALA A 100 -3.72 7.93 -8.94
N ALA A 101 -3.83 8.71 -10.04
CA ALA A 101 -4.83 9.77 -10.18
C ALA A 101 -6.28 9.22 -10.25
N GLY A 102 -6.44 7.96 -10.62
CA GLY A 102 -7.70 7.21 -10.57
C GLY A 102 -7.99 6.58 -9.22
N GLY A 103 -7.14 6.75 -8.20
CA GLY A 103 -7.30 6.15 -6.87
C GLY A 103 -6.78 4.72 -6.75
N PHE A 104 -5.96 4.22 -7.68
CA PHE A 104 -5.42 2.85 -7.64
C PHE A 104 -4.31 2.62 -6.60
N ILE A 105 -3.97 3.65 -5.82
CA ILE A 105 -3.09 3.50 -4.66
C ILE A 105 -3.76 2.55 -3.67
N HIS A 106 -3.10 1.41 -3.42
CA HIS A 106 -3.58 0.42 -2.46
C HIS A 106 -3.57 1.02 -1.05
N PRO A 107 -4.70 1.06 -0.32
CA PRO A 107 -4.82 1.80 0.94
C PRO A 107 -3.82 1.42 2.03
N VAL A 108 -3.33 0.17 2.02
CA VAL A 108 -2.45 -0.36 3.08
C VAL A 108 -0.97 -0.34 2.67
N THR A 109 -0.65 -0.40 1.38
CA THR A 109 0.75 -0.56 0.91
C THR A 109 1.26 0.59 0.05
N GLY A 110 0.37 1.43 -0.47
CA GLY A 110 0.74 2.52 -1.37
C GLY A 110 0.99 2.09 -2.82
N TYR A 111 0.95 0.79 -3.12
CA TYR A 111 1.25 0.28 -4.46
C TYR A 111 0.13 0.58 -5.46
N SER A 112 0.49 1.03 -6.66
CA SER A 112 -0.46 1.37 -7.71
C SER A 112 -0.05 0.92 -9.12
N VAL A 113 1.26 0.78 -9.39
CA VAL A 113 1.80 0.50 -10.74
C VAL A 113 1.23 -0.79 -11.31
N ALA A 114 1.37 -1.91 -10.59
CA ALA A 114 0.89 -3.20 -11.08
C ALA A 114 -0.63 -3.24 -11.30
N ALA A 115 -1.39 -2.57 -10.42
CA ALA A 115 -2.84 -2.44 -10.57
C ALA A 115 -3.20 -1.61 -11.82
N SER A 116 -2.46 -0.54 -12.08
CA SER A 116 -2.62 0.31 -13.26
C SER A 116 -2.33 -0.47 -14.54
N LEU A 117 -1.23 -1.21 -14.59
CA LEU A 117 -0.89 -2.02 -15.76
C LEU A 117 -1.94 -3.09 -16.07
N ARG A 118 -2.49 -3.77 -15.05
CA ARG A 118 -3.58 -4.74 -15.23
C ARG A 118 -4.89 -4.09 -15.67
N ALA A 119 -5.12 -2.84 -15.30
CA ALA A 119 -6.34 -2.11 -15.62
C ALA A 119 -6.32 -1.43 -16.99
N ALA A 120 -5.14 -1.14 -17.54
CA ALA A 120 -5.02 -0.39 -18.78
C ALA A 120 -5.74 -1.09 -19.96
N PRO A 121 -5.59 -2.41 -20.19
CA PRO A 121 -6.23 -3.08 -21.33
C PRO A 121 -7.77 -2.98 -21.30
N ARG A 122 -8.40 -3.26 -20.14
CA ARG A 122 -9.86 -3.21 -20.02
C ARG A 122 -10.43 -1.80 -20.25
N LEU A 123 -9.71 -0.78 -19.80
CA LEU A 123 -10.13 0.61 -20.01
C LEU A 123 -9.96 1.02 -21.48
N ALA A 124 -8.84 0.66 -22.10
CA ALA A 124 -8.59 0.92 -23.52
C ALA A 124 -9.67 0.25 -24.40
N GLU A 125 -10.03 -1.01 -24.12
CA GLU A 125 -11.10 -1.72 -24.82
C GLU A 125 -12.47 -1.04 -24.65
N THR A 126 -12.79 -0.58 -23.43
CA THR A 126 -14.02 0.19 -23.16
C THR A 126 -14.07 1.46 -24.02
N ILE A 127 -12.94 2.18 -24.11
CA ILE A 127 -12.84 3.41 -24.89
C ILE A 127 -13.00 3.14 -26.39
N VAL A 128 -12.24 2.18 -26.93
CA VAL A 128 -12.28 1.81 -28.35
C VAL A 128 -13.68 1.37 -28.76
N THR A 129 -14.30 0.48 -27.98
CA THR A 129 -15.66 -0.02 -28.25
C THR A 129 -16.69 1.09 -28.18
N GLY A 130 -16.58 1.99 -27.19
CA GLY A 130 -17.50 3.10 -27.05
C GLY A 130 -17.44 4.09 -28.22
N ILE A 131 -16.23 4.38 -28.72
CA ILE A 131 -16.03 5.20 -29.91
C ILE A 131 -16.59 4.50 -31.16
N SER A 132 -16.27 3.21 -31.36
CA SER A 132 -16.69 2.48 -32.57
C SER A 132 -18.20 2.27 -32.67
N THR A 133 -18.89 2.21 -31.53
CA THR A 133 -20.35 2.08 -31.46
C THR A 133 -21.09 3.41 -31.46
N GLY A 134 -20.37 4.54 -31.54
CA GLY A 134 -20.94 5.87 -31.59
C GLY A 134 -21.61 6.31 -30.28
N LEU A 135 -21.09 5.86 -29.13
CA LEU A 135 -21.59 6.35 -27.84
C LEU A 135 -21.41 7.87 -27.73
N SER A 136 -22.37 8.51 -27.09
CA SER A 136 -22.20 9.90 -26.67
C SER A 136 -20.99 10.02 -25.74
N SER A 137 -20.36 11.21 -25.68
CA SER A 137 -19.23 11.43 -24.77
C SER A 137 -19.60 11.17 -23.31
N ASP A 138 -20.86 11.40 -22.92
CA ASP A 138 -21.35 11.24 -21.55
C ASP A 138 -21.52 9.76 -21.20
N ASP A 139 -22.05 8.97 -22.13
CA ASP A 139 -22.16 7.52 -21.98
C ASP A 139 -20.79 6.85 -21.96
N LEU A 140 -19.88 7.29 -22.84
CA LEU A 140 -18.51 6.77 -22.89
C LEU A 140 -17.77 7.05 -21.58
N THR A 141 -17.87 8.28 -21.07
CA THR A 141 -17.28 8.67 -19.77
C THR A 141 -17.86 7.82 -18.64
N SER A 142 -19.18 7.65 -18.60
CA SER A 142 -19.86 6.86 -17.55
C SER A 142 -19.42 5.39 -17.57
N ARG A 143 -19.27 4.81 -18.76
CA ARG A 143 -18.75 3.44 -18.93
C ARG A 143 -17.28 3.33 -18.53
N ALA A 144 -16.45 4.27 -18.95
CA ALA A 144 -15.03 4.31 -18.59
C ALA A 144 -14.84 4.39 -17.06
N TRP A 145 -15.60 5.25 -16.37
CA TRP A 145 -15.62 5.29 -14.90
C TRP A 145 -16.02 3.95 -14.27
N SER A 146 -17.06 3.30 -14.81
CA SER A 146 -17.52 1.99 -14.34
C SER A 146 -16.48 0.88 -14.57
N THR A 147 -15.63 1.02 -15.60
CA THR A 147 -14.50 0.11 -15.86
C THR A 147 -13.30 0.38 -14.93
N VAL A 148 -13.06 1.64 -14.56
CA VAL A 148 -12.04 2.01 -13.56
C VAL A 148 -12.44 1.51 -12.18
N TRP A 149 -13.66 1.84 -11.73
CA TRP A 149 -14.23 1.48 -10.44
C TRP A 149 -15.59 0.80 -10.58
N SER A 150 -15.57 -0.51 -10.81
CA SER A 150 -16.80 -1.30 -10.76
C SER A 150 -17.32 -1.39 -9.32
N PRO A 151 -18.63 -1.68 -9.11
CA PRO A 151 -19.17 -1.88 -7.77
C PRO A 151 -18.44 -2.94 -6.94
N ALA A 152 -17.88 -3.98 -7.59
CA ALA A 152 -17.09 -5.00 -6.91
C ALA A 152 -15.73 -4.46 -6.44
N LEU A 153 -15.06 -3.66 -7.27
CA LEU A 153 -13.78 -3.02 -6.93
C LEU A 153 -13.96 -1.99 -5.81
N LEU A 154 -15.07 -1.24 -5.82
CA LEU A 154 -15.43 -0.35 -4.72
C LEU A 154 -15.61 -1.15 -3.42
N ARG A 155 -16.32 -2.29 -3.42
CA ARG A 155 -16.42 -3.14 -2.21
C ARG A 155 -15.06 -3.65 -1.71
N THR A 156 -14.17 -4.04 -2.63
CA THR A 156 -12.79 -4.40 -2.28
C THR A 156 -12.05 -3.21 -1.66
N ARG A 157 -12.18 -2.02 -2.26
CA ARG A 157 -11.59 -0.80 -1.74
C ARG A 157 -12.04 -0.50 -0.31
N ALA A 158 -13.33 -0.65 -0.01
CA ALA A 158 -13.86 -0.46 1.33
C ALA A 158 -13.25 -1.44 2.36
N LEU A 159 -13.00 -2.69 1.97
CA LEU A 159 -12.31 -3.68 2.81
C LEU A 159 -10.85 -3.27 3.09
N HIS A 160 -10.15 -2.75 2.07
CA HIS A 160 -8.80 -2.22 2.25
C HIS A 160 -8.76 -0.97 3.11
N ASP A 161 -9.73 -0.06 2.96
CA ASP A 161 -9.86 1.14 3.81
C ASP A 161 -10.13 0.75 5.27
N TYR A 162 -10.90 -0.33 5.51
CA TYR A 162 -11.05 -0.91 6.84
C TYR A 162 -9.71 -1.48 7.36
N GLY A 163 -8.98 -2.22 6.53
CA GLY A 163 -7.64 -2.71 6.88
C GLY A 163 -6.67 -1.59 7.25
N LEU A 164 -6.68 -0.48 6.50
CA LEU A 164 -5.91 0.73 6.80
C LEU A 164 -6.32 1.33 8.16
N ALA A 165 -7.63 1.48 8.41
CA ALA A 165 -8.13 2.00 9.67
C ALA A 165 -7.76 1.10 10.87
N THR A 166 -7.70 -0.22 10.68
CA THR A 166 -7.20 -1.16 11.69
C THR A 166 -5.71 -0.96 11.96
N LEU A 167 -4.87 -0.91 10.91
CA LEU A 167 -3.43 -0.73 11.05
C LEU A 167 -3.07 0.58 11.75
N GLY A 168 -3.77 1.68 11.44
CA GLY A 168 -3.57 2.98 12.07
C GLY A 168 -3.88 3.03 13.58
N ARG A 169 -4.38 1.94 14.18
CA ARG A 169 -4.61 1.81 15.64
C ARG A 169 -3.53 0.97 16.34
N LEU A 170 -2.70 0.26 15.59
CA LEU A 170 -1.70 -0.65 16.15
C LEU A 170 -0.43 0.13 16.51
N GLY A 171 0.14 -0.17 17.68
CA GLY A 171 1.47 0.28 18.05
C GLY A 171 2.55 -0.62 17.46
N THR A 172 3.82 -0.25 17.61
CA THR A 172 4.96 -0.93 16.96
C THR A 172 5.01 -2.44 17.17
N LYS A 173 4.91 -2.90 18.43
CA LYS A 173 4.94 -4.35 18.73
C LYS A 173 3.73 -5.09 18.15
N GLU A 174 2.58 -4.44 18.10
CA GLU A 174 1.36 -5.07 17.56
C GLU A 174 1.43 -5.14 16.03
N ILE A 175 2.01 -4.14 15.38
CA ILE A 175 2.24 -4.12 13.93
C ILE A 175 3.18 -5.27 13.52
N GLN A 176 4.27 -5.51 14.28
CA GLN A 176 5.18 -6.62 14.03
C GLN A 176 4.44 -7.97 14.07
N VAL A 177 3.72 -8.23 15.18
CA VAL A 177 2.92 -9.46 15.32
C VAL A 177 1.85 -9.59 14.23
N PHE A 178 1.24 -8.47 13.81
CA PHE A 178 0.26 -8.45 12.75
C PHE A 178 0.86 -8.85 11.40
N PHE A 179 2.01 -8.26 11.02
CA PHE A 179 2.67 -8.59 9.76
C PHE A 179 3.28 -9.99 9.76
N ASP A 180 3.84 -10.45 10.89
CA ASP A 180 4.28 -11.85 11.05
C ASP A 180 3.12 -12.81 10.77
N ALA A 181 1.95 -12.55 11.36
CA ALA A 181 0.75 -13.35 11.13
C ALA A 181 0.23 -13.25 9.68
N PHE A 182 0.32 -12.07 9.05
CA PHE A 182 -0.09 -11.83 7.67
C PHE A 182 0.78 -12.57 6.66
N PHE A 183 2.11 -12.47 6.78
CA PHE A 183 3.06 -13.14 5.90
C PHE A 183 3.20 -14.64 6.21
N SER A 184 2.69 -15.12 7.35
CA SER A 184 2.56 -16.56 7.64
C SER A 184 1.34 -17.21 6.98
N LEU A 185 0.43 -16.43 6.37
CA LEU A 185 -0.64 -16.98 5.55
C LEU A 185 -0.09 -17.61 4.26
N PRO A 186 -0.83 -18.53 3.61
CA PRO A 186 -0.47 -18.99 2.28
C PRO A 186 -0.24 -17.83 1.31
N GLU A 187 0.74 -17.97 0.41
CA GLU A 187 1.12 -16.93 -0.55
C GLU A 187 -0.06 -16.40 -1.37
N ASP A 188 -0.94 -17.29 -1.82
CA ASP A 188 -2.14 -16.93 -2.56
C ASP A 188 -3.08 -16.00 -1.77
N ASP A 189 -3.13 -16.12 -0.44
CA ASP A 189 -3.98 -15.27 0.39
C ASP A 189 -3.39 -13.87 0.51
N TRP A 190 -2.14 -13.74 0.99
CA TRP A 190 -1.56 -12.42 1.20
C TRP A 190 -1.33 -11.70 -0.13
N SER A 191 -0.92 -12.38 -1.20
CA SER A 191 -0.75 -11.77 -2.53
C SER A 191 -2.09 -11.30 -3.11
N SER A 192 -3.17 -12.04 -2.90
CA SER A 192 -4.53 -11.61 -3.26
C SER A 192 -4.96 -10.37 -2.51
N TYR A 193 -4.59 -10.25 -1.23
CA TYR A 193 -4.89 -9.07 -0.42
C TYR A 193 -4.20 -7.81 -0.95
N LEU A 194 -2.98 -7.91 -1.46
CA LEU A 194 -2.20 -6.78 -2.00
C LEU A 194 -2.73 -6.21 -3.33
N ARG A 195 -3.82 -6.76 -3.84
CA ARG A 195 -4.39 -6.42 -5.16
C ARG A 195 -5.74 -5.75 -4.99
N ILE A 196 -5.86 -4.51 -5.49
CA ILE A 196 -7.14 -3.77 -5.50
C ILE A 196 -8.18 -4.40 -6.45
N ASP A 197 -7.72 -5.20 -7.42
CA ASP A 197 -8.54 -5.87 -8.42
C ASP A 197 -9.01 -7.28 -8.02
N THR A 198 -8.70 -7.71 -6.79
CA THR A 198 -9.17 -8.97 -6.25
C THR A 198 -10.66 -8.88 -5.87
N PRO A 199 -11.47 -9.94 -6.13
CA PRO A 199 -12.88 -9.96 -5.73
C PRO A 199 -13.06 -9.77 -4.21
N PRO A 200 -14.12 -9.07 -3.77
CA PRO A 200 -14.30 -8.71 -2.36
C PRO A 200 -14.40 -9.92 -1.43
N MET A 201 -14.96 -11.04 -1.91
CA MET A 201 -15.04 -12.27 -1.11
C MET A 201 -13.67 -12.89 -0.82
N SER A 202 -12.72 -12.81 -1.76
CA SER A 202 -11.36 -13.28 -1.55
C SER A 202 -10.61 -12.41 -0.54
N ILE A 203 -10.83 -11.09 -0.58
CA ILE A 203 -10.30 -10.15 0.41
C ILE A 203 -10.88 -10.45 1.80
N ALA A 204 -12.21 -10.55 1.91
CA ALA A 204 -12.88 -10.85 3.17
C ALA A 204 -12.42 -12.19 3.77
N ARG A 205 -12.23 -13.23 2.93
CA ARG A 205 -11.68 -14.51 3.35
C ARG A 205 -10.27 -14.37 3.92
N THR A 206 -9.40 -13.62 3.23
CA THR A 206 -8.02 -13.39 3.69
C THR A 206 -8.00 -12.63 5.02
N MET A 207 -8.80 -11.57 5.15
CA MET A 207 -8.95 -10.81 6.39
C MET A 207 -9.48 -11.67 7.54
N THR A 208 -10.41 -12.59 7.24
CA THR A 208 -10.94 -13.53 8.23
C THR A 208 -9.87 -14.53 8.67
N ARG A 209 -9.09 -15.09 7.74
CA ARG A 209 -7.98 -15.99 8.04
C ARG A 209 -6.93 -15.30 8.91
N LEU A 210 -6.55 -14.08 8.53
CA LEU A 210 -5.66 -13.24 9.34
C LEU A 210 -6.23 -13.01 10.73
N PHE A 211 -7.49 -12.57 10.83
CA PHE A 211 -8.12 -12.30 12.12
C PHE A 211 -8.07 -13.53 13.04
N LEU A 212 -8.32 -14.73 12.52
CA LEU A 212 -8.30 -15.97 13.29
C LEU A 212 -6.89 -16.40 13.70
N SER A 213 -5.85 -16.05 12.94
CA SER A 213 -4.44 -16.33 13.29
C SER A 213 -3.88 -15.38 14.36
N LEU A 214 -4.52 -14.23 14.59
CA LEU A 214 -4.04 -13.24 15.56
C LEU A 214 -4.22 -13.67 17.03
N PRO A 215 -3.29 -13.28 17.92
CA PRO A 215 -3.46 -13.40 19.37
C PRO A 215 -4.76 -12.74 19.85
N ARG A 216 -5.32 -13.25 20.97
CA ARG A 216 -6.62 -12.78 21.51
C ARG A 216 -6.65 -11.26 21.76
N SER A 217 -5.56 -10.69 22.28
CA SER A 217 -5.43 -9.25 22.52
C SER A 217 -5.54 -8.43 21.24
N LEU A 218 -4.84 -8.82 20.18
CA LEU A 218 -4.93 -8.17 18.87
C LEU A 218 -6.31 -8.36 18.24
N ARG A 219 -6.92 -9.54 18.34
CA ARG A 219 -8.29 -9.77 17.85
C ARG A 219 -9.30 -8.80 18.46
N LEU A 220 -9.27 -8.61 19.78
CA LEU A 220 -10.16 -7.65 20.46
C LEU A 220 -9.95 -6.22 19.93
N LYS A 221 -8.69 -5.84 19.71
CA LYS A 221 -8.35 -4.52 19.19
C LYS A 221 -8.79 -4.33 17.74
N VAL A 222 -8.54 -5.30 16.87
CA VAL A 222 -9.00 -5.31 15.47
C VAL A 222 -10.53 -5.25 15.41
N ALA A 223 -11.24 -6.04 16.21
CA ALA A 223 -12.70 -6.06 16.26
C ALA A 223 -13.31 -4.73 16.74
N SER A 224 -12.57 -3.95 17.54
CA SER A 224 -12.99 -2.62 17.99
C SER A 224 -12.77 -1.50 16.96
N THR A 225 -12.29 -1.83 15.75
CA THR A 225 -12.14 -0.87 14.65
C THR A 225 -13.51 -0.38 14.21
N ASN A 226 -13.67 0.93 14.07
CA ASN A 226 -14.95 1.50 13.65
C ASN A 226 -15.26 1.05 12.20
N PRO A 227 -16.41 0.38 11.96
CA PRO A 227 -16.75 -0.14 10.64
C PRO A 227 -17.14 0.95 9.64
N SER A 228 -17.19 2.23 10.03
CA SER A 228 -17.49 3.37 9.13
C SER A 228 -16.63 3.41 7.86
N ALA A 229 -15.39 2.88 7.90
CA ALA A 229 -14.54 2.73 6.72
C ALA A 229 -15.19 1.83 5.64
N LEU A 230 -15.99 0.83 6.02
CA LEU A 230 -16.74 -0.03 5.10
C LEU A 230 -17.89 0.71 4.38
N PHE A 231 -18.29 1.87 4.91
CA PHE A 231 -19.44 2.65 4.43
C PHE A 231 -19.02 3.99 3.79
N ARG A 232 -17.71 4.25 3.61
CA ARG A 232 -17.20 5.50 3.00
C ARG A 232 -17.51 5.64 1.51
N LEU A 233 -17.88 4.56 0.85
CA LEU A 233 -18.24 4.56 -0.57
C LEU A 233 -19.75 4.74 -0.70
N ARG A 234 -20.19 5.99 -0.57
CA ARG A 234 -21.52 6.46 -0.97
C ARG A 234 -21.39 7.50 -2.07
#